data_AF-A0A965IBN9-F1
#
_entry.id   AF-A0A965IBN9-F1
#
_cell.length_a   1.000
_cell.length_b   1.000
_cell.length_c   1.000
_cell.angle_alpha   90.00
_cell.angle_beta   90.00
_cell.angle_gamma   90.00
#
_symmetry.space_group_name_H-M   'P 1'
#
loop_
_entity.id
_entity.type
_entity.pdbx_description
1 polymer ?
#
loop_
_entity_poly.entity_id
_entity_poly.type
_entity_poly.pdbx_seq_one_letter_code
_entity_poly.pdbx_strand_id
1 'polypeptide(L)'
;MKRKYIKAFNALKKLGVPVFERDDMDGRFQISAEDPESYKWADYYESPSSWAFGVNPKIDQVLRQSGLFAEWINPGELGVYEL
;
A
#
# COMPACT_ATOMS: atom_id res chain seq x y z
N MET A 1 -6.56 -0.24 14.36
CA MET A 1 -6.74 0.63 13.18
C MET A 1 -8.17 1.19 13.07
N LYS A 2 -8.39 2.39 12.49
CA LYS A 2 -9.75 2.91 12.23
C LYS A 2 -10.47 2.07 11.16
N ARG A 3 -11.81 2.09 11.13
CA ARG A 3 -12.66 1.27 10.23
C ARG A 3 -12.26 1.34 8.75
N LYS A 4 -11.90 2.51 8.24
CA LYS A 4 -11.46 2.69 6.84
C LYS A 4 -10.14 1.98 6.53
N TYR A 5 -9.17 2.05 7.44
CA TYR A 5 -7.90 1.31 7.31
C TYR A 5 -8.13 -0.21 7.36
N ILE A 6 -8.99 -0.70 8.25
CA ILE A 6 -9.33 -2.15 8.33
C ILE A 6 -9.93 -2.64 7.00
N LYS A 7 -10.85 -1.87 6.40
CA LYS A 7 -11.48 -2.22 5.12
C LYS A 7 -10.44 -2.31 3.99
N ALA A 8 -9.57 -1.31 3.89
CA ALA A 8 -8.52 -1.26 2.89
C ALA A 8 -7.48 -2.38 3.10
N PHE A 9 -7.00 -2.57 4.32
CA PHE A 9 -6.04 -3.62 4.69
C PHE A 9 -6.54 -5.00 4.27
N ASN A 10 -7.78 -5.35 4.64
CA ASN A 10 -8.35 -6.65 4.30
C ASN A 10 -8.56 -6.83 2.79
N ALA A 11 -8.94 -5.76 2.07
CA ALA A 11 -9.10 -5.80 0.62
C ALA A 11 -7.76 -6.02 -0.10
N LEU A 12 -6.71 -5.28 0.29
CA LEU A 12 -5.35 -5.42 -0.25
C LEU A 12 -4.77 -6.80 0.08
N LYS A 13 -4.89 -7.25 1.34
CA LYS A 13 -4.44 -8.58 1.77
C LYS A 13 -5.10 -9.70 0.98
N LYS A 14 -6.41 -9.59 0.69
CA LYS A 14 -7.14 -10.56 -0.13
C LYS A 14 -6.65 -10.61 -1.58
N LEU A 15 -6.10 -9.52 -2.11
CA LEU A 15 -5.48 -9.48 -3.43
C LEU A 15 -4.07 -10.05 -3.44
N GLY A 16 -3.46 -10.31 -2.29
CA GLY A 16 -2.06 -10.75 -2.17
C GLY A 16 -1.07 -9.59 -2.11
N VAL A 17 -1.52 -8.36 -1.83
CA VAL A 17 -0.62 -7.23 -1.57
C VAL A 17 0.02 -7.44 -0.20
N PRO A 18 1.36 -7.34 -0.08
CA PRO A 18 2.06 -7.54 1.19
C PRO A 18 1.82 -6.33 2.11
N VAL A 19 0.84 -6.45 3.01
CA VAL A 19 0.49 -5.42 3.99
C VAL A 19 0.85 -5.86 5.40
N PHE A 20 1.31 -4.92 6.22
CA PHE A 20 1.69 -5.17 7.61
C PHE A 20 1.32 -3.99 8.51
N GLU A 21 1.11 -4.28 9.79
CA GLU A 21 0.83 -3.27 10.81
C GLU A 21 2.14 -2.88 11.51
N ARG A 22 2.24 -1.62 11.93
CA ARG A 22 3.29 -1.14 12.83
C ARG A 22 2.68 -0.41 14.01
N ASP A 23 3.19 -0.72 15.21
CA ASP A 23 2.68 -0.14 16.45
C ASP A 23 2.97 1.36 16.58
N ASP A 24 4.00 1.87 15.88
CA ASP A 24 4.44 3.28 15.90
C ASP A 24 3.66 4.20 14.95
N MET A 25 2.67 3.66 14.22
CA MET A 25 2.00 4.37 13.12
C MET A 25 0.55 4.79 13.41
N ASP A 26 0.19 5.00 14.67
CA ASP A 26 -1.14 5.47 15.11
C ASP A 26 -2.30 4.61 14.55
N GLY A 27 -2.13 3.29 14.62
CA GLY A 27 -3.14 2.35 14.13
C GLY A 27 -3.39 2.45 12.62
N ARG A 28 -2.32 2.64 11.84
CA ARG A 28 -2.30 2.49 10.38
C ARG A 28 -1.55 1.22 9.98
N PHE A 29 -1.50 0.97 8.68
CA PHE A 29 -0.73 -0.13 8.09
C PHE A 29 0.14 0.40 6.96
N GLN A 30 1.11 -0.41 6.56
CA GLN A 30 2.05 -0.16 5.48
C GLN A 30 1.93 -1.24 4.42
N ILE A 31 2.42 -0.92 3.22
CA ILE A 31 2.60 -1.87 2.12
C ILE A 31 4.10 -2.11 1.99
N SER A 32 4.53 -3.36 2.09
CA SER A 32 5.94 -3.73 1.94
C SER A 32 6.34 -3.70 0.46
N ALA A 33 7.45 -3.04 0.17
CA ALA A 33 8.14 -3.15 -1.11
C ALA A 33 9.32 -4.14 -1.04
N GLU A 34 9.59 -4.74 0.12
CA GLU A 34 10.68 -5.71 0.34
C GLU A 34 10.21 -7.17 0.37
N ASP A 35 8.91 -7.42 0.41
CA ASP A 35 8.36 -8.77 0.28
C ASP A 35 8.81 -9.40 -1.05
N PRO A 36 9.13 -10.72 -1.11
CA PRO A 36 9.57 -11.35 -2.36
C PRO A 36 8.60 -11.18 -3.54
N GLU A 37 7.32 -10.95 -3.28
CA GLU A 37 6.27 -10.75 -4.27
C GLU A 37 5.85 -9.28 -4.43
N SER A 38 6.57 -8.35 -3.79
CA SER A 38 6.29 -6.91 -3.84
C SER A 38 6.38 -6.33 -5.25
N TYR A 39 7.26 -6.86 -6.11
CA TYR A 39 7.45 -6.44 -7.51
C TYR A 39 6.17 -6.50 -8.35
N LYS A 40 5.14 -7.24 -7.90
CA LYS A 40 3.81 -7.29 -8.53
C LYS A 40 2.94 -6.08 -8.20
N TRP A 41 3.33 -5.29 -7.20
CA TRP A 41 2.51 -4.29 -6.54
C TRP A 41 3.18 -2.94 -6.38
N ALA A 42 4.46 -2.93 -5.99
CA ALA A 42 5.21 -1.71 -5.80
C ALA A 42 6.70 -1.97 -6.02
N ASP A 43 7.35 -1.10 -6.80
CA ASP A 43 8.80 -1.11 -7.00
C ASP A 43 9.28 0.34 -7.14
N TYR A 44 10.16 0.74 -6.24
CA TYR A 44 10.64 2.12 -6.15
C TYR A 44 11.57 2.50 -7.30
N TYR A 45 12.32 1.54 -7.83
CA TYR A 45 13.38 1.77 -8.81
C TYR A 45 12.89 1.48 -10.24
N GLU A 46 11.96 0.54 -10.40
CA GLU A 46 11.41 0.15 -11.69
C GLU A 46 9.89 0.30 -11.72
N SER A 47 9.40 1.29 -12.47
CA SER A 47 7.96 1.47 -12.67
C SER A 47 7.56 1.02 -14.08
N PRO A 48 6.67 0.02 -14.22
CA PRO A 48 5.93 -0.15 -15.46
C PRO A 48 5.29 1.17 -15.88
N SER A 49 5.23 1.46 -17.19
CA SER A 49 4.70 2.75 -17.69
C SER A 49 3.22 3.00 -17.33
N SER A 50 2.49 1.93 -17.01
CA SER A 50 1.11 1.98 -16.54
C SER A 50 0.96 2.26 -15.03
N TRP A 51 2.06 2.29 -14.29
CA TRP A 51 2.06 2.48 -12.83
C TRP A 51 2.44 3.91 -12.49
N ALA A 52 1.82 4.45 -11.45
CA ALA A 52 2.12 5.79 -10.99
C ALA A 52 3.23 5.71 -9.93
N PHE A 53 4.40 6.28 -10.23
CA PHE A 53 5.56 6.28 -9.34
C PHE A 53 5.91 4.88 -8.78
N GLY A 54 5.89 3.87 -9.65
CA GLY A 54 6.24 2.51 -9.21
C GLY A 54 5.14 1.80 -8.42
N VAL A 55 3.91 2.33 -8.36
CA VAL A 55 2.79 1.74 -7.61
C VAL A 55 1.72 1.21 -8.55
N ASN A 56 1.36 -0.06 -8.37
CA ASN A 56 0.31 -0.72 -9.14
C ASN A 56 -1.03 0.00 -8.96
N PRO A 57 -1.73 0.39 -10.05
CA PRO A 57 -2.98 1.16 -9.97
C PRO A 57 -4.10 0.45 -9.20
N LYS A 58 -4.03 -0.88 -9.04
CA LYS A 58 -4.97 -1.62 -8.20
C LYS A 58 -4.88 -1.24 -6.72
N ILE A 59 -3.69 -0.87 -6.23
CA ILE A 59 -3.52 -0.37 -4.86
C ILE A 59 -4.30 0.94 -4.70
N ASP A 60 -4.05 1.92 -5.57
CA ASP A 60 -4.72 3.23 -5.53
C ASP A 60 -6.25 3.07 -5.64
N GLN A 61 -6.72 2.20 -6.54
CA GLN A 61 -8.15 1.91 -6.68
C GLN A 61 -8.79 1.39 -5.39
N VAL A 62 -8.13 0.47 -4.67
CA VAL A 62 -8.64 -0.08 -3.40
C VAL A 62 -8.60 0.96 -2.28
N LEU A 63 -7.51 1.72 -2.17
CA LEU A 63 -7.34 2.73 -1.12
C LEU A 63 -8.37 3.87 -1.26
N ARG A 64 -8.61 4.35 -2.48
CA ARG A 64 -9.58 5.42 -2.75
C ARG A 64 -11.01 5.06 -2.37
N GLN A 65 -11.41 3.79 -2.45
CA GLN A 65 -12.73 3.31 -1.97
C GLN A 65 -12.95 3.50 -0.46
N SER A 66 -11.88 3.80 0.28
CA SER A 66 -11.91 4.05 1.72
C SER A 66 -11.43 5.45 2.10
N GLY A 67 -11.25 6.34 1.11
CA GLY A 67 -10.74 7.70 1.33
C GLY A 67 -9.28 7.73 1.76
N LEU A 68 -8.46 6.80 1.22
CA LEU A 68 -7.05 6.66 1.54
C LEU A 68 -6.19 6.77 0.28
N PHE A 69 -4.90 7.04 0.47
CA PHE A 69 -3.86 6.94 -0.56
C PHE A 69 -2.57 6.33 0.03
N ALA A 70 -1.64 5.93 -0.84
CA ALA A 70 -0.31 5.46 -0.45
C ALA A 70 0.78 6.41 -0.93
N GLU A 71 1.82 6.54 -0.13
CA GLU A 71 3.01 7.33 -0.45
C GLU A 71 4.26 6.56 0.00
N TRP A 72 5.32 6.64 -0.80
CA TRP A 72 6.62 6.07 -0.44
C TRP A 72 7.19 6.76 0.79
N ILE A 73 7.49 5.98 1.84
CA ILE A 73 8.26 6.47 2.99
C ILE A 73 9.75 6.38 2.68
N ASN A 74 10.13 5.27 2.04
CA ASN A 74 11.47 4.94 1.55
C ASN A 74 11.32 3.81 0.51
N PRO A 75 12.40 3.35 -0.15
CA PRO A 75 12.29 2.30 -1.17
C PRO A 75 11.73 0.95 -0.69
N GLY A 76 11.71 0.69 0.63
CA GLY A 76 11.24 -0.57 1.21
C GLY A 76 9.77 -0.57 1.65
N GLU A 77 9.10 0.58 1.74
CA GLU A 77 7.71 0.62 2.20
C GLU A 77 6.91 1.85 1.74
N LEU A 78 5.60 1.64 1.59
CA LEU A 78 4.62 2.70 1.43
C LEU A 78 3.79 2.86 2.68
N GLY A 79 3.65 4.09 3.15
CA GLY A 79 2.69 4.46 4.17
C GLY A 79 1.30 4.64 3.56
N VAL A 80 0.26 4.33 4.34
CA VAL A 80 -1.13 4.58 3.95
C VAL A 80 -1.70 5.73 4.79
N TYR A 81 -2.28 6.73 4.12
CA TYR A 81 -2.74 7.99 4.70
C TYR A 81 -4.18 8.32 4.28
N GLU A 82 -4.84 9.21 5.02
CA GLU A 82 -6.17 9.73 4.66
C GLU A 82 -6.01 10.76 3.53
N LEU A 83 -6.87 10.69 2.49
CA LEU A 83 -6.97 11.71 1.44
C LEU A 83 -7.37 13.09 1.99
#